data_AF-A0A1C0TV45-F1
#
_entry.id   AF-A0A1C0TV45-F1
#
_cell.length_a   1.000
_cell.length_b   1.000
_cell.length_c   1.000
_cell.angle_alpha   90.00
_cell.angle_beta   90.00
_cell.angle_gamma   90.00
#
_symmetry.space_group_name_H-M   'P 1'
#
loop_
_entity.id
_entity.type
_entity.pdbx_description
1 polymer ?
#
loop_
_entity_poly.entity_id
_entity_poly.type
_entity_poly.pdbx_seq_one_letter_code
_entity_poly.pdbx_strand_id
1 'polypeptide(L)'
;MSVKTEIQEIQDKLQPHALEYVKVIPIAQEPMHLWSSKLAGKPYWPKEKTYPCNKNAEPLVLLAQINFAEVPTLDGYPAQGILQFFIEDDDELYGLNCDISVDEAIEQADGYRIIYHKDVIKNETLLESGLPCAALDSDFPIANEYALQFELDKEFPSPTDYRFEQICGDVFEMDEAVGEYLYDNYESMGSKIGGYAHFTQEDPRGYEKPDEKWVLLFQLDSQDDEGVDVMWGDCGVANFFIEPSALQKMDFSRVWYNWDCS
;
A
#
# COMPACT_ATOMS: atom_id res chain seq x y z
N MET A 1 -10.88 36.66 -1.81
CA MET A 1 -9.63 36.55 -2.60
C MET A 1 -10.04 36.17 -4.02
N SER A 2 -9.21 36.31 -5.06
CA SER A 2 -9.57 35.69 -6.36
C SER A 2 -9.10 34.23 -6.38
N VAL A 3 -9.88 33.32 -6.96
CA VAL A 3 -9.57 31.88 -7.11
C VAL A 3 -8.11 31.63 -7.48
N LYS A 4 -7.59 32.36 -8.48
CA LYS A 4 -6.20 32.23 -8.92
C LYS A 4 -5.15 32.56 -7.83
N THR A 5 -5.43 33.55 -6.99
CA THR A 5 -4.53 33.95 -5.90
C THR A 5 -4.54 32.90 -4.80
N GLU A 6 -5.71 32.37 -4.47
CA GLU A 6 -5.87 31.31 -3.47
C GLU A 6 -5.19 30.01 -3.89
N ILE A 7 -5.36 29.59 -5.15
CA ILE A 7 -4.61 28.47 -5.73
C ILE A 7 -3.10 28.70 -5.57
N GLN A 8 -2.58 29.87 -5.95
CA GLN A 8 -1.14 30.15 -5.84
C GLN A 8 -0.65 30.08 -4.39
N GLU A 9 -1.42 30.62 -3.43
CA GLU A 9 -1.08 30.54 -2.01
C GLU A 9 -1.02 29.09 -1.51
N ILE A 10 -1.95 28.24 -1.95
CA ILE A 10 -1.95 26.81 -1.64
C ILE A 10 -0.75 26.10 -2.27
N GLN A 11 -0.46 26.38 -3.55
CA GLN A 11 0.71 25.80 -4.22
C GLN A 11 2.00 26.15 -3.48
N ASP A 12 2.16 27.39 -3.05
CA ASP A 12 3.32 27.85 -2.29
C ASP A 12 3.43 27.14 -0.93
N LYS A 13 2.31 26.86 -0.27
CA LYS A 13 2.25 26.05 0.96
C LYS A 13 2.66 24.60 0.71
N LEU A 14 2.25 23.99 -0.41
CA LEU A 14 2.55 22.58 -0.73
C LEU A 14 4.00 22.35 -1.17
N GLN A 15 4.64 23.33 -1.81
CA GLN A 15 6.03 23.22 -2.32
C GLN A 15 7.04 22.57 -1.35
N PRO A 16 7.16 23.01 -0.08
CA PRO A 16 8.11 22.43 0.86
C PRO A 16 7.77 21.01 1.32
N HIS A 17 6.58 20.50 1.01
CA HIS A 17 6.09 19.19 1.43
C HIS A 17 6.17 18.12 0.33
N ALA A 18 6.83 18.41 -0.78
CA ALA A 18 6.99 17.43 -1.85
C ALA A 18 7.79 16.20 -1.37
N LEU A 19 7.28 14.99 -1.64
CA LEU A 19 7.93 13.73 -1.28
C LEU A 19 8.29 12.94 -2.53
N GLU A 20 9.44 12.27 -2.48
CA GLU A 20 9.75 11.21 -3.43
C GLU A 20 8.94 9.96 -3.06
N TYR A 21 8.53 9.21 -4.08
CA TYR A 21 7.84 7.94 -3.94
C TYR A 21 8.23 7.04 -5.11
N VAL A 22 7.93 5.76 -4.99
CA VAL A 22 8.14 4.81 -6.09
C VAL A 22 6.80 4.31 -6.60
N LYS A 23 6.52 4.59 -7.86
CA LYS A 23 5.40 3.98 -8.60
C LYS A 23 5.62 2.48 -8.70
N VAL A 24 4.57 1.72 -8.45
CA VAL A 24 4.53 0.28 -8.63
C VAL A 24 3.64 0.01 -9.83
N ILE A 25 4.23 -0.52 -10.91
CA ILE A 25 3.56 -0.72 -12.19
C ILE A 25 3.43 -2.24 -12.39
N PRO A 26 2.22 -2.81 -12.24
CA PRO A 26 2.00 -4.21 -12.55
C PRO A 26 2.08 -4.46 -14.05
N ILE A 27 2.56 -5.65 -14.42
CA ILE A 27 2.69 -6.07 -15.81
C ILE A 27 2.07 -7.45 -15.95
N ALA A 28 1.23 -7.62 -16.96
CA ALA A 28 0.56 -8.87 -17.36
C ALA A 28 1.56 -9.94 -17.87
N GLN A 29 2.52 -10.32 -17.03
CA GLN A 29 3.59 -11.27 -17.27
C GLN A 29 3.93 -12.00 -15.97
N GLU A 30 4.33 -13.26 -16.08
CA GLU A 30 4.81 -14.01 -14.93
C GLU A 30 6.16 -13.44 -14.41
N PRO A 31 6.36 -13.38 -13.09
CA PRO A 31 7.63 -12.95 -12.52
C PRO A 31 8.75 -13.94 -12.85
N MET A 32 9.94 -13.40 -13.14
CA MET A 32 11.08 -14.19 -13.60
C MET A 32 11.55 -15.24 -12.57
N HIS A 33 11.45 -14.91 -11.28
CA HIS A 33 11.90 -15.78 -10.19
C HIS A 33 10.91 -15.74 -9.01
N LEU A 34 10.96 -16.76 -8.14
CA LEU A 34 10.18 -16.78 -6.90
C LEU A 34 10.46 -15.57 -5.99
N TRP A 35 11.68 -15.03 -6.03
CA TRP A 35 12.12 -13.86 -5.26
C TRP A 35 11.97 -12.53 -6.01
N SER A 36 11.37 -12.52 -7.21
CA SER A 36 11.09 -11.27 -7.94
C SER A 36 9.89 -10.56 -7.35
N SER A 37 9.82 -9.25 -7.56
CA SER A 37 8.65 -8.45 -7.17
C SER A 37 7.43 -8.86 -7.99
N LYS A 38 6.28 -9.00 -7.33
CA LYS A 38 5.06 -9.49 -7.92
C LYS A 38 3.81 -9.05 -7.16
N LEU A 39 2.67 -9.10 -7.84
CA LEU A 39 1.33 -9.14 -7.25
C LEU A 39 0.81 -10.57 -7.29
N ALA A 40 0.13 -10.97 -6.22
CA ALA A 40 -0.44 -12.30 -6.04
C ALA A 40 0.53 -13.46 -6.34
N GLY A 41 -0.02 -14.65 -6.58
CA GLY A 41 0.74 -15.85 -6.90
C GLY A 41 1.46 -16.46 -5.68
N LYS A 42 2.53 -17.20 -5.95
CA LYS A 42 3.27 -17.93 -4.89
C LYS A 42 4.37 -17.06 -4.28
N PRO A 43 4.42 -16.94 -2.93
CA PRO A 43 5.45 -16.17 -2.25
C PRO A 43 6.81 -16.86 -2.27
N TYR A 44 7.87 -16.06 -2.19
CA TYR A 44 9.18 -16.52 -1.75
C TYR A 44 9.07 -16.99 -0.28
N TRP A 45 9.41 -18.25 -0.01
CA TRP A 45 9.37 -18.78 1.36
C TRP A 45 10.48 -19.80 1.64
N PRO A 46 11.39 -19.54 2.61
CA PRO A 46 12.38 -20.53 3.06
C PRO A 46 11.74 -21.68 3.83
N LYS A 47 12.20 -22.93 3.61
CA LYS A 47 11.64 -24.15 4.24
C LYS A 47 11.64 -24.20 5.77
N GLU A 48 12.53 -23.44 6.40
CA GLU A 48 12.69 -23.44 7.85
C GLU A 48 11.80 -22.41 8.56
N LYS A 49 11.01 -21.62 7.82
CA LYS A 49 10.14 -20.58 8.40
C LYS A 49 8.69 -21.04 8.50
N THR A 50 8.04 -20.70 9.62
CA THR A 50 6.60 -20.92 9.83
C THR A 50 5.78 -19.94 8.98
N TYR A 51 4.96 -20.49 8.08
CA TYR A 51 4.09 -19.71 7.20
C TYR A 51 3.01 -18.94 8.00
N PRO A 52 2.64 -17.71 7.60
CA PRO A 52 1.62 -16.93 8.31
C PRO A 52 0.22 -17.51 8.15
N CYS A 53 -0.52 -17.54 9.25
CA CYS A 53 -1.92 -17.97 9.31
C CYS A 53 -2.76 -16.96 10.11
N ASN A 54 -4.07 -16.96 9.89
CA ASN A 54 -5.04 -16.27 10.73
C ASN A 54 -5.27 -17.04 12.06
N LYS A 55 -6.14 -16.51 12.93
CA LYS A 55 -6.51 -17.09 14.23
C LYS A 55 -7.12 -18.48 14.13
N ASN A 56 -7.72 -18.83 12.99
CA ASN A 56 -8.32 -20.13 12.72
C ASN A 56 -7.29 -21.15 12.20
N ALA A 57 -6.01 -20.75 12.12
CA ALA A 57 -4.91 -21.51 11.52
C ALA A 57 -5.08 -21.76 10.02
N GLU A 58 -5.85 -20.91 9.33
CA GLU A 58 -5.95 -20.89 7.87
C GLU A 58 -4.81 -20.03 7.31
N PRO A 59 -4.13 -20.49 6.25
CA PRO A 59 -2.98 -19.79 5.72
C PRO A 59 -3.39 -18.50 5.00
N LEU A 60 -2.64 -17.42 5.22
CA LEU A 60 -2.86 -16.17 4.50
C LEU A 60 -2.34 -16.26 3.06
N VAL A 61 -2.93 -15.47 2.18
CA VAL A 61 -2.59 -15.41 0.75
C VAL A 61 -1.72 -14.19 0.48
N LEU A 62 -0.75 -14.34 -0.43
CA LEU A 62 0.11 -13.25 -0.82
C LEU A 62 -0.68 -12.22 -1.64
N LEU A 63 -0.69 -10.97 -1.19
CA LEU A 63 -1.19 -9.82 -1.95
C LEU A 63 -0.09 -9.25 -2.84
N ALA A 64 1.05 -8.93 -2.24
CA ALA A 64 2.18 -8.33 -2.94
C ALA A 64 3.51 -8.76 -2.32
N GLN A 65 4.53 -8.90 -3.17
CA GLN A 65 5.90 -9.13 -2.80
C GLN A 65 6.79 -8.10 -3.48
N ILE A 66 7.60 -7.39 -2.70
CA ILE A 66 8.47 -6.33 -3.19
C ILE A 66 9.91 -6.70 -2.83
N ASN A 67 10.73 -6.94 -3.85
CA ASN A 67 12.15 -7.14 -3.69
C ASN A 67 12.86 -5.80 -3.85
N PHE A 68 13.35 -5.23 -2.74
CA PHE A 68 13.99 -3.92 -2.74
C PHE A 68 15.30 -3.84 -3.53
N ALA A 69 15.85 -4.98 -3.99
CA ALA A 69 16.94 -4.96 -4.97
C ALA A 69 16.50 -4.53 -6.39
N GLU A 70 15.20 -4.55 -6.67
CA GLU A 70 14.58 -4.15 -7.95
C GLU A 70 13.98 -2.73 -7.89
N VAL A 71 13.79 -2.20 -6.67
CA VAL A 71 13.18 -0.89 -6.41
C VAL A 71 14.26 0.20 -6.47
N PRO A 72 14.01 1.35 -7.14
CA PRO A 72 14.85 2.54 -6.99
C PRO A 72 15.06 2.91 -5.52
N THR A 73 16.23 3.44 -5.18
CA THR A 73 16.50 3.84 -3.79
C THR A 73 15.55 4.94 -3.35
N LEU A 74 14.85 4.71 -2.25
CA LEU A 74 13.94 5.65 -1.62
C LEU A 74 14.38 5.87 -0.17
N ASP A 75 14.52 7.13 0.24
CA ASP A 75 15.05 7.47 1.56
C ASP A 75 14.18 6.90 2.69
N GLY A 76 14.83 6.24 3.65
CA GLY A 76 14.18 5.59 4.78
C GLY A 76 13.65 4.18 4.51
N TYR A 77 13.59 3.75 3.25
CA TYR A 77 13.16 2.40 2.88
C TYR A 77 14.35 1.42 2.80
N PRO A 78 14.10 0.09 2.89
CA PRO A 78 15.15 -0.89 2.70
C PRO A 78 15.77 -0.81 1.30
N ALA A 79 17.09 -0.93 1.20
CA ALA A 79 17.81 -1.00 -0.08
C ALA A 79 17.95 -2.44 -0.63
N GLN A 80 17.56 -3.43 0.16
CA GLN A 80 17.63 -4.85 -0.18
C GLN A 80 16.64 -5.65 0.68
N GLY A 81 16.49 -6.93 0.35
CA GLY A 81 15.55 -7.82 1.02
C GLY A 81 14.17 -7.80 0.38
N ILE A 82 13.30 -8.70 0.83
CA ILE A 82 11.96 -8.87 0.29
C ILE A 82 10.94 -8.53 1.38
N LEU A 83 10.03 -7.62 1.08
CA LEU A 83 8.88 -7.31 1.91
C LEU A 83 7.63 -7.91 1.28
N GLN A 84 6.86 -8.64 2.07
CA GLN A 84 5.66 -9.34 1.63
C GLN A 84 4.45 -8.85 2.41
N PHE A 85 3.34 -8.73 1.71
CA PHE A 85 2.04 -8.34 2.24
C PHE A 85 1.11 -9.53 2.02
N PHE A 86 0.56 -10.06 3.11
CA PHE A 86 -0.39 -11.15 3.11
C PHE A 86 -1.72 -10.67 3.66
N ILE A 87 -2.82 -11.16 3.10
CA ILE A 87 -4.19 -10.92 3.59
C ILE A 87 -4.98 -12.23 3.63
N GLU A 88 -6.11 -12.23 4.35
CA GLU A 88 -7.10 -13.30 4.24
C GLU A 88 -7.77 -13.24 2.87
N ASP A 89 -7.97 -14.42 2.28
CA ASP A 89 -8.81 -14.62 1.10
C ASP A 89 -10.24 -14.88 1.58
N ASP A 90 -10.81 -13.87 2.25
CA ASP A 90 -12.22 -13.85 2.64
C ASP A 90 -13.02 -13.07 1.59
N ASP A 91 -14.19 -13.59 1.22
CA ASP A 91 -15.05 -12.99 0.18
C ASP A 91 -15.81 -11.74 0.69
N GLU A 92 -15.41 -11.14 1.83
CA GLU A 92 -16.17 -10.06 2.48
C GLU A 92 -15.36 -8.77 2.67
N LEU A 93 -14.20 -8.83 3.33
CA LEU A 93 -13.46 -7.68 3.82
C LEU A 93 -11.95 -7.76 3.59
N TYR A 94 -11.45 -8.77 2.87
CA TYR A 94 -10.04 -8.93 2.52
C TYR A 94 -9.11 -8.91 3.74
N GLY A 95 -9.54 -9.50 4.86
CA GLY A 95 -8.79 -9.53 6.11
C GLY A 95 -8.88 -8.26 6.97
N LEU A 96 -9.65 -7.26 6.55
CA LEU A 96 -10.00 -6.10 7.39
C LEU A 96 -11.09 -6.50 8.40
N ASN A 97 -10.97 -6.05 9.64
CA ASN A 97 -11.98 -6.26 10.67
C ASN A 97 -12.49 -4.92 11.21
N CYS A 98 -13.70 -4.55 10.82
CA CYS A 98 -14.34 -3.28 11.18
C CYS A 98 -15.00 -3.30 12.57
N ASP A 99 -15.08 -4.46 13.24
CA ASP A 99 -15.71 -4.60 14.56
C ASP A 99 -14.76 -4.32 15.74
N ILE A 100 -13.49 -4.04 15.45
CA ILE A 100 -12.44 -3.79 16.44
C ILE A 100 -11.79 -2.43 16.22
N SER A 101 -11.13 -1.90 17.25
CA SER A 101 -10.38 -0.66 17.12
C SER A 101 -9.14 -0.84 16.24
N VAL A 102 -8.66 0.26 15.64
CA VAL A 102 -7.41 0.26 14.85
C VAL A 102 -6.22 -0.24 15.67
N ASP A 103 -6.14 0.11 16.96
CA ASP A 103 -5.07 -0.39 17.84
C ASP A 103 -5.10 -1.91 17.99
N GLU A 104 -6.29 -2.48 18.21
CA GLU A 104 -6.45 -3.94 18.28
C GLU A 104 -6.12 -4.61 16.94
N ALA A 105 -6.53 -4.01 15.82
CA ALA A 105 -6.23 -4.51 14.48
C ALA A 105 -4.73 -4.52 14.17
N ILE A 106 -3.98 -3.51 14.61
CA ILE A 106 -2.51 -3.44 14.46
C ILE A 106 -1.81 -4.44 15.38
N GLU A 107 -2.25 -4.57 16.63
CA GLU A 107 -1.61 -5.46 17.62
C GLU A 107 -1.81 -6.94 17.28
N GLN A 108 -3.00 -7.32 16.84
CA GLN A 108 -3.31 -8.71 16.50
C GLN A 108 -2.83 -9.03 15.07
N ALA A 109 -3.07 -8.10 14.14
CA ALA A 109 -2.84 -8.26 12.70
C ALA A 109 -3.30 -9.66 12.24
N ASP A 110 -4.55 -10.02 12.53
CA ASP A 110 -5.04 -11.39 12.35
C ASP A 110 -5.28 -11.70 10.87
N GLY A 111 -6.02 -10.82 10.21
CA GLY A 111 -6.40 -10.95 8.80
C GLY A 111 -5.37 -10.48 7.79
N TYR A 112 -4.21 -10.00 8.24
CA TYR A 112 -3.12 -9.61 7.37
C TYR A 112 -1.77 -9.80 8.04
N ARG A 113 -0.70 -10.00 7.27
CA ARG A 113 0.65 -10.11 7.82
C ARG A 113 1.68 -9.49 6.90
N ILE A 114 2.58 -8.72 7.49
CA ILE A 114 3.72 -8.14 6.77
C ILE A 114 4.98 -8.84 7.24
N ILE A 115 5.73 -9.39 6.29
CA ILE A 115 6.94 -10.16 6.59
C ILE A 115 8.09 -9.63 5.77
N TYR A 116 9.19 -9.30 6.46
CA TYR A 116 10.43 -8.86 5.83
C TYR A 116 11.52 -9.93 5.91
N HIS A 117 12.05 -10.29 4.75
CA HIS A 117 13.19 -11.18 4.58
C HIS A 117 14.42 -10.35 4.21
N LYS A 118 15.24 -10.02 5.21
CA LYS A 118 16.48 -9.27 5.00
C LYS A 118 17.48 -10.00 4.09
N ASP A 119 17.60 -11.31 4.27
CA ASP A 119 18.51 -12.17 3.50
C ASP A 119 17.71 -13.04 2.51
N VAL A 120 18.02 -12.90 1.22
CA VAL A 120 17.29 -13.55 0.12
C VAL A 120 18.07 -14.75 -0.42
N ILE A 121 17.46 -15.93 -0.32
CA ILE A 121 18.02 -17.20 -0.79
C ILE A 121 17.61 -17.40 -2.25
N LYS A 122 18.58 -17.42 -3.15
CA LYS A 122 18.33 -17.63 -4.61
C LYS A 122 18.44 -19.10 -5.04
N ASN A 123 18.58 -20.02 -4.09
CA ASN A 123 18.61 -21.45 -4.36
C ASN A 123 17.21 -22.04 -4.15
N GLU A 124 16.51 -22.33 -5.23
CA GLU A 124 15.14 -22.87 -5.23
C GLU A 124 14.98 -24.16 -4.42
N THR A 125 16.03 -24.99 -4.29
CA THR A 125 15.96 -26.24 -3.50
C THR A 125 15.72 -26.01 -2.00
N LEU A 126 16.04 -24.81 -1.52
CA LEU A 126 15.86 -24.36 -0.13
C LEU A 126 14.56 -23.58 0.07
N LEU A 127 13.73 -23.45 -0.97
CA LEU A 127 12.46 -22.75 -0.94
C LEU A 127 11.28 -23.72 -0.97
N GLU A 128 10.19 -23.36 -0.32
CA GLU A 128 8.94 -24.11 -0.36
C GLU A 128 8.24 -23.94 -1.71
N SER A 129 7.65 -25.02 -2.21
CA SER A 129 6.96 -25.05 -3.51
C SER A 129 5.44 -25.26 -3.41
N GLY A 130 4.98 -25.81 -2.28
CA GLY A 130 3.57 -26.13 -2.00
C GLY A 130 2.87 -25.04 -1.19
N LEU A 131 3.14 -23.78 -1.52
CA LEU A 131 2.58 -22.62 -0.81
C LEU A 131 1.17 -22.30 -1.32
N PRO A 132 0.32 -21.75 -0.46
CA PRO A 132 -1.02 -21.30 -0.84
C PRO A 132 -0.95 -20.13 -1.82
N CYS A 133 -2.03 -19.97 -2.57
CA CYS A 133 -2.35 -18.82 -3.41
C CYS A 133 -3.87 -18.61 -3.37
N ALA A 134 -4.36 -17.48 -3.86
CA ALA A 134 -5.79 -17.19 -3.94
C ALA A 134 -6.54 -18.32 -4.65
N ALA A 135 -7.76 -18.61 -4.20
CA ALA A 135 -8.59 -19.61 -4.86
C ALA A 135 -9.07 -19.07 -6.22
N LEU A 136 -9.16 -19.95 -7.23
CA LEU A 136 -9.56 -19.54 -8.59
C LEU A 136 -10.98 -18.96 -8.68
N ASP A 137 -11.85 -19.34 -7.75
CA ASP A 137 -13.26 -18.92 -7.70
C ASP A 137 -13.52 -17.97 -6.52
N SER A 138 -12.48 -17.39 -5.90
CA SER A 138 -12.62 -16.37 -4.84
C SER A 138 -12.78 -14.98 -5.43
N ASP A 139 -13.34 -14.06 -4.64
CA ASP A 139 -13.42 -12.64 -4.98
C ASP A 139 -12.13 -11.87 -4.58
N PHE A 140 -10.98 -12.56 -4.55
CA PHE A 140 -9.68 -11.98 -4.20
C PHE A 140 -9.37 -10.77 -5.10
N PRO A 141 -8.80 -9.67 -4.55
CA PRO A 141 -8.69 -8.40 -5.27
C PRO A 141 -7.70 -8.41 -6.44
N ILE A 142 -7.05 -9.53 -6.75
CA ILE A 142 -6.06 -9.65 -7.82
C ILE A 142 -6.33 -10.94 -8.59
N ALA A 143 -6.74 -10.83 -9.85
CA ALA A 143 -7.18 -11.99 -10.62
C ALA A 143 -6.04 -12.93 -11.04
N ASN A 144 -4.83 -12.41 -11.27
CA ASN A 144 -3.68 -13.19 -11.74
C ASN A 144 -2.37 -12.77 -11.08
N GLU A 145 -1.33 -13.59 -11.25
CA GLU A 145 0.04 -13.24 -10.85
C GLU A 145 0.64 -12.25 -11.86
N TYR A 146 1.08 -11.09 -11.37
CA TYR A 146 1.67 -10.02 -12.19
C TYR A 146 3.09 -9.72 -11.75
N ALA A 147 4.02 -9.57 -12.68
CA ALA A 147 5.35 -9.02 -12.42
C ALA A 147 5.24 -7.51 -12.13
N LEU A 148 6.22 -6.96 -11.39
CA LEU A 148 6.25 -5.53 -11.07
C LEU A 148 7.43 -4.81 -11.72
N GLN A 149 7.19 -3.58 -12.16
CA GLN A 149 8.19 -2.57 -12.48
C GLN A 149 8.06 -1.37 -11.55
N PHE A 150 9.16 -0.62 -11.44
CA PHE A 150 9.27 0.49 -10.49
C PHE A 150 9.84 1.73 -11.14
N GLU A 151 9.26 2.88 -10.83
CA GLU A 151 9.72 4.19 -11.29
C GLU A 151 9.74 5.17 -10.11
N LEU A 152 10.85 5.88 -9.92
CA LEU A 152 10.96 6.93 -8.91
C LEU A 152 10.28 8.19 -9.45
N ASP A 153 9.40 8.80 -8.65
CA ASP A 153 8.74 10.05 -9.00
C ASP A 153 8.56 10.91 -7.73
N LYS A 154 7.94 12.08 -7.90
CA LYS A 154 7.71 13.06 -6.85
C LYS A 154 6.28 13.55 -6.88
N GLU A 155 5.68 13.69 -5.71
CA GLU A 155 4.33 14.21 -5.55
C GLU A 155 4.24 15.21 -4.39
N PHE A 156 3.10 15.90 -4.33
CA PHE A 156 2.76 16.86 -3.28
C PHE A 156 1.58 16.30 -2.46
N PRO A 157 1.32 16.84 -1.26
CA PRO A 157 0.15 16.43 -0.48
C PRO A 157 -1.13 16.49 -1.32
N SER A 158 -1.88 15.39 -1.30
CA SER A 158 -3.17 15.27 -1.97
C SER A 158 -4.30 15.67 -1.03
N PRO A 159 -5.40 16.29 -1.52
CA PRO A 159 -6.59 16.55 -0.71
C PRO A 159 -7.17 15.33 0.01
N THR A 160 -6.85 14.11 -0.46
CA THR A 160 -7.28 12.84 0.15
C THR A 160 -6.38 12.35 1.30
N ASP A 161 -5.18 12.92 1.50
CA ASP A 161 -4.29 12.55 2.60
C ASP A 161 -4.47 13.51 3.79
N TYR A 162 -4.56 12.99 5.02
CA TYR A 162 -4.80 13.77 6.23
C TYR A 162 -3.84 14.95 6.44
N ARG A 163 -2.62 14.88 5.89
CA ARG A 163 -1.63 15.95 6.02
C ARG A 163 -2.00 17.18 5.22
N PHE A 164 -2.82 17.06 4.18
CA PHE A 164 -3.22 18.20 3.36
C PHE A 164 -3.99 19.24 4.16
N GLU A 165 -5.01 18.81 4.90
CA GLU A 165 -5.82 19.70 5.73
C GLU A 165 -4.95 20.43 6.77
N GLN A 166 -3.97 19.74 7.36
CA GLN A 166 -3.03 20.33 8.31
C GLN A 166 -2.15 21.44 7.70
N ILE A 167 -1.88 21.37 6.39
CA ILE A 167 -1.03 22.33 5.67
C ILE A 167 -1.86 23.48 5.09
N CYS A 168 -2.99 23.15 4.47
CA CYS A 168 -3.76 24.07 3.63
C CYS A 168 -5.11 24.50 4.24
N GLY A 169 -5.64 23.76 5.20
CA GLY A 169 -7.03 23.87 5.69
C GLY A 169 -7.97 22.90 4.97
N ASP A 170 -9.21 22.83 5.45
CA ASP A 170 -10.27 21.99 4.88
C ASP A 170 -10.62 22.47 3.45
N VAL A 171 -10.49 21.57 2.48
CA VAL A 171 -10.81 21.83 1.07
C VAL A 171 -12.28 22.17 0.87
N PHE A 172 -13.18 21.65 1.71
CA PHE A 172 -14.62 21.92 1.65
C PHE A 172 -14.98 23.33 2.15
N GLU A 173 -14.09 23.99 2.90
CA GLU A 173 -14.25 25.40 3.29
C GLU A 173 -13.73 26.38 2.23
N MET A 174 -13.03 25.90 1.20
CA MET A 174 -12.46 26.70 0.12
C MET A 174 -13.50 27.03 -0.96
N ASP A 175 -13.16 27.94 -1.88
CA ASP A 175 -13.96 28.18 -3.07
C ASP A 175 -14.05 26.90 -3.94
N GLU A 176 -15.23 26.60 -4.46
CA GLU A 176 -15.51 25.36 -5.22
C GLU A 176 -14.52 25.16 -6.39
N ALA A 177 -14.19 26.22 -7.12
CA ALA A 177 -13.25 26.14 -8.24
C ALA A 177 -11.80 25.93 -7.78
N VAL A 178 -11.46 26.31 -6.55
CA VAL A 178 -10.17 25.99 -5.93
C VAL A 178 -10.14 24.50 -5.56
N GLY A 179 -11.21 24.00 -4.92
CA GLY A 179 -11.35 22.58 -4.57
C GLY A 179 -11.22 21.68 -5.80
N GLU A 180 -12.01 21.91 -6.85
CA GLU A 180 -11.93 21.17 -8.12
C GLU A 180 -10.51 21.17 -8.70
N TYR A 181 -9.87 22.33 -8.75
CA TYR A 181 -8.48 22.43 -9.24
C TYR A 181 -7.51 21.58 -8.42
N LEU A 182 -7.68 21.52 -7.09
CA LEU A 182 -6.80 20.76 -6.23
C LEU A 182 -6.97 19.25 -6.43
N TYR A 183 -8.22 18.77 -6.53
CA TYR A 183 -8.49 17.38 -6.85
C TYR A 183 -7.92 17.01 -8.22
N ASP A 184 -8.11 17.83 -9.26
CA ASP A 184 -7.62 17.54 -10.62
C ASP A 184 -6.08 17.55 -10.76
N ASN A 185 -5.34 18.20 -9.86
CA ASN A 185 -3.90 18.45 -10.04
C ASN A 185 -3.01 17.86 -8.94
N TYR A 186 -3.58 17.42 -7.82
CA TYR A 186 -2.87 16.88 -6.67
C TYR A 186 -3.42 15.51 -6.26
N GLU A 187 -3.73 14.67 -7.24
CA GLU A 187 -4.11 13.28 -6.99
C GLU A 187 -2.91 12.47 -6.48
N SER A 188 -3.20 11.49 -5.63
CA SER A 188 -2.23 10.53 -5.12
C SER A 188 -2.63 9.09 -5.47
N MET A 189 -3.42 8.92 -6.53
CA MET A 189 -3.87 7.63 -7.05
C MET A 189 -2.70 6.77 -7.57
N GLY A 190 -3.00 5.52 -7.85
CA GLY A 190 -2.09 4.52 -8.38
C GLY A 190 -1.35 3.74 -7.30
N SER A 191 -0.80 2.61 -7.71
CA SER A 191 -0.04 1.73 -6.83
C SER A 191 1.37 2.27 -6.58
N LYS A 192 1.82 2.30 -5.31
CA LYS A 192 3.09 2.94 -4.94
C LYS A 192 3.67 2.52 -3.59
N ILE A 193 4.94 2.86 -3.38
CA ILE A 193 5.68 2.77 -2.13
C ILE A 193 6.05 4.19 -1.68
N GLY A 194 5.69 4.56 -0.46
CA GLY A 194 5.92 5.92 0.07
C GLY A 194 5.00 6.99 -0.52
N GLY A 195 5.29 8.24 -0.18
CA GLY A 195 4.49 9.40 -0.62
C GLY A 195 3.29 9.75 0.26
N TYR A 196 2.23 10.21 -0.39
CA TYR A 196 0.90 10.52 0.12
C TYR A 196 -0.08 9.42 -0.29
N ALA A 197 -1.04 9.13 0.57
CA ALA A 197 -2.01 8.07 0.32
C ALA A 197 -3.28 8.63 -0.32
N HIS A 198 -3.89 7.79 -1.14
CA HIS A 198 -5.20 7.99 -1.72
C HIS A 198 -6.24 7.12 -1.03
N PHE A 199 -7.47 7.62 -1.02
CA PHE A 199 -8.66 7.01 -0.46
C PHE A 199 -9.84 7.38 -1.35
N THR A 200 -10.78 6.45 -1.54
CA THR A 200 -12.08 6.78 -2.16
C THR A 200 -13.05 7.39 -1.14
N GLN A 201 -12.81 7.13 0.15
CA GLN A 201 -13.56 7.66 1.28
C GLN A 201 -12.70 8.68 2.07
N GLU A 202 -12.63 8.55 3.39
CA GLU A 202 -11.88 9.45 4.28
C GLU A 202 -10.63 8.76 4.82
N ASP A 203 -9.52 9.49 4.92
CA ASP A 203 -8.26 8.98 5.49
C ASP A 203 -8.42 8.69 7.00
N PRO A 204 -8.36 7.42 7.42
CA PRO A 204 -8.62 7.06 8.80
C PRO A 204 -7.55 7.57 9.78
N ARG A 205 -6.35 7.90 9.28
CA ARG A 205 -5.27 8.46 10.12
C ARG A 205 -5.66 9.81 10.71
N GLY A 206 -6.49 10.58 10.01
CA GLY A 206 -6.93 11.90 10.43
C GLY A 206 -7.82 11.89 11.68
N TYR A 207 -8.64 10.84 11.87
CA TYR A 207 -9.58 10.77 12.99
C TYR A 207 -9.28 9.64 14.00
N GLU A 208 -8.69 8.52 13.59
CA GLU A 208 -8.30 7.44 14.51
C GLU A 208 -7.00 7.78 15.25
N LYS A 209 -6.04 8.39 14.55
CA LYS A 209 -4.66 8.60 15.00
C LYS A 209 -4.08 10.01 14.70
N PRO A 210 -4.82 11.11 14.94
CA PRO A 210 -4.41 12.47 14.53
C PRO A 210 -3.07 12.95 15.09
N ASP A 211 -2.69 12.47 16.27
CA ASP A 211 -1.45 12.86 16.96
C ASP A 211 -0.23 11.98 16.60
N GLU A 212 -0.45 10.90 15.85
CA GLU A 212 0.59 9.96 15.43
C GLU A 212 0.96 10.17 13.95
N LYS A 213 2.22 9.88 13.60
CA LYS A 213 2.74 10.16 12.25
C LYS A 213 2.84 8.91 11.39
N TRP A 214 1.72 8.25 11.12
CA TRP A 214 1.69 7.09 10.24
C TRP A 214 1.96 7.49 8.79
N VAL A 215 2.94 6.85 8.15
CA VAL A 215 3.34 7.10 6.76
C VAL A 215 2.99 5.92 5.87
N LEU A 216 2.68 6.18 4.60
CA LEU A 216 2.35 5.15 3.62
C LEU A 216 3.57 4.26 3.38
N LEU A 217 3.45 2.96 3.65
CA LEU A 217 4.43 1.92 3.34
C LEU A 217 4.20 1.38 1.94
N PHE A 218 2.96 1.06 1.60
CA PHE A 218 2.56 0.52 0.30
C PHE A 218 1.09 0.84 0.03
N GLN A 219 0.76 1.16 -1.22
CA GLN A 219 -0.59 1.36 -1.74
C GLN A 219 -0.78 0.48 -2.97
N LEU A 220 -1.91 -0.22 -3.04
CA LEU A 220 -2.34 -1.00 -4.19
C LEU A 220 -3.71 -0.49 -4.62
N ASP A 221 -3.74 0.19 -5.76
CA ASP A 221 -4.95 0.75 -6.33
C ASP A 221 -5.62 -0.23 -7.28
N SER A 222 -6.93 -0.10 -7.49
CA SER A 222 -7.64 -0.88 -8.51
C SER A 222 -7.14 -0.49 -9.91
N GLN A 223 -7.00 -1.48 -10.78
CA GLN A 223 -6.55 -1.32 -12.16
C GLN A 223 -7.15 -2.44 -13.03
N ASP A 224 -7.90 -2.07 -14.06
CA ASP A 224 -8.44 -2.97 -15.09
C ASP A 224 -8.05 -2.47 -16.49
N ASP A 225 -6.75 -2.46 -16.75
CA ASP A 225 -6.17 -2.09 -18.04
C ASP A 225 -4.86 -2.84 -18.31
N GLU A 226 -4.39 -2.79 -19.56
CA GLU A 226 -3.13 -3.40 -20.00
C GLU A 226 -2.97 -4.91 -19.66
N GLY A 227 -4.09 -5.62 -19.44
CA GLY A 227 -4.11 -7.03 -19.05
C GLY A 227 -3.83 -7.28 -17.56
N VAL A 228 -3.83 -6.22 -16.76
CA VAL A 228 -3.82 -6.24 -15.30
C VAL A 228 -5.26 -6.09 -14.82
N ASP A 229 -5.64 -6.95 -13.87
CA ASP A 229 -6.95 -6.96 -13.23
C ASP A 229 -6.72 -7.05 -11.72
N VAL A 230 -6.86 -5.89 -11.08
CA VAL A 230 -6.83 -5.63 -9.65
C VAL A 230 -8.10 -4.86 -9.31
N MET A 231 -8.91 -5.37 -8.39
CA MET A 231 -10.19 -4.77 -8.05
C MET A 231 -10.47 -4.86 -6.55
N TRP A 232 -10.56 -3.71 -5.89
CA TRP A 232 -10.95 -3.59 -4.49
C TRP A 232 -12.40 -3.15 -4.39
N GLY A 233 -13.34 -4.07 -4.19
CA GLY A 233 -14.77 -3.71 -4.13
C GLY A 233 -15.23 -2.96 -5.38
N ASP A 234 -15.82 -1.77 -5.21
CA ASP A 234 -16.21 -0.87 -6.32
C ASP A 234 -15.08 0.14 -6.63
N CYS A 235 -14.04 -0.33 -7.32
CA CYS A 235 -12.88 0.46 -7.77
C CYS A 235 -12.17 1.22 -6.63
N GLY A 236 -11.85 0.50 -5.56
CA GLY A 236 -11.22 1.01 -4.36
C GLY A 236 -9.70 0.96 -4.35
N VAL A 237 -9.12 1.19 -3.17
CA VAL A 237 -7.69 1.20 -2.91
C VAL A 237 -7.36 0.57 -1.57
N ALA A 238 -6.24 -0.16 -1.51
CA ALA A 238 -5.67 -0.67 -0.28
C ALA A 238 -4.40 0.09 0.10
N ASN A 239 -4.22 0.33 1.40
CA ASN A 239 -3.07 1.02 1.96
C ASN A 239 -2.50 0.26 3.16
N PHE A 240 -1.17 0.28 3.27
CA PHE A 240 -0.44 -0.18 4.44
C PHE A 240 0.36 1.00 4.99
N PHE A 241 0.23 1.27 6.28
CA PHE A 241 0.93 2.37 6.96
C PHE A 241 1.88 1.85 8.02
N ILE A 242 2.96 2.61 8.25
CA ILE A 242 3.98 2.28 9.26
C ILE A 242 4.41 3.54 10.01
N GLU A 243 4.83 3.38 11.26
CA GLU A 243 5.48 4.45 12.00
C GLU A 243 6.89 4.72 11.44
N PRO A 244 7.30 5.99 11.23
CA PRO A 244 8.63 6.34 10.71
C PRO A 244 9.77 5.73 11.52
N SER A 245 9.61 5.64 12.85
CA SER A 245 10.62 5.06 13.74
C SER A 245 10.77 3.54 13.59
N ALA A 246 9.69 2.84 13.22
CA ALA A 246 9.68 1.42 12.94
C ALA A 246 10.27 1.14 11.55
N LEU A 247 9.88 1.94 10.54
CA LEU A 247 10.45 1.88 9.19
C LEU A 247 11.98 2.06 9.19
N GLN A 248 12.49 3.07 9.91
CA GLN A 248 13.94 3.29 10.07
C GLN A 248 14.68 2.09 10.69
N LYS A 249 14.01 1.33 11.54
CA LYS A 249 14.55 0.13 12.19
C LYS A 249 14.30 -1.15 11.38
N MET A 250 13.61 -1.05 10.24
CA MET A 250 13.11 -2.18 9.45
C MET A 250 12.25 -3.15 10.28
N ASP A 251 11.48 -2.58 11.22
CA ASP A 251 10.57 -3.32 12.08
C ASP A 251 9.15 -3.23 11.52
N PHE A 252 8.74 -4.29 10.84
CA PHE A 252 7.42 -4.40 10.21
C PHE A 252 6.42 -5.17 11.06
N SER A 253 6.70 -5.34 12.37
CA SER A 253 5.79 -6.03 13.30
C SER A 253 4.50 -5.26 13.58
N ARG A 254 4.51 -3.94 13.36
CA ARG A 254 3.35 -3.06 13.48
C ARG A 254 3.14 -2.31 12.18
N VAL A 255 2.21 -2.80 11.37
CA VAL A 255 1.74 -2.15 10.15
C VAL A 255 0.23 -2.01 10.28
N TRP A 256 -0.31 -0.89 9.84
CA TRP A 256 -1.75 -0.66 9.78
C TRP A 256 -2.23 -0.89 8.36
N TYR A 257 -3.09 -1.89 8.17
CA TYR A 257 -3.77 -2.15 6.90
C TYR A 257 -5.16 -1.47 6.86
N ASN A 258 -5.46 -0.82 5.74
CA ASN A 258 -6.76 -0.26 5.40
C ASN A 258 -7.08 -0.60 3.93
N TRP A 259 -8.36 -0.68 3.59
CA TRP A 259 -8.82 -0.52 2.22
C TRP A 259 -10.21 0.12 2.24
N ASP A 260 -10.55 0.84 1.17
CA ASP A 260 -11.88 1.39 0.94
C ASP A 260 -12.26 1.28 -0.54
N CYS A 261 -13.54 1.49 -0.84
CA CYS A 261 -14.04 1.59 -2.21
C CYS A 261 -15.18 2.62 -2.29
N SER A 262 -15.66 2.89 -3.51
CA SER A 262 -16.73 3.87 -3.76
C SER A 262 -18.12 3.40 -3.31
#